data_AF-A0AA50CQD9-F1
#
_entry.id   AF-A0AA50CQD9-F1
#
_cell.length_a   1.000
_cell.length_b   1.000
_cell.length_c   1.000
_cell.angle_alpha   90.00
_cell.angle_beta   90.00
_cell.angle_gamma   90.00
#
_symmetry.space_group_name_H-M   'P 1'
#
loop_
_entity.id
_entity.type
_entity.pdbx_description
1 polymer ?
#
loop_
_entity_poly.entity_id
_entity_poly.type
_entity_poly.pdbx_seq_one_letter_code
_entity_poly.pdbx_strand_id
1 'polypeptide(L)'
;MRAYKRSLAWVEDISDVVANREAAALEALAVARETAPKSRYVWYHERGATVATPYSDRIVEICRSLDGAFDRSKTAWEIPATRSADLVAFIGEIDRIATTIDLRETEKKAAEQARYLSELTARKEKHAERRSSRFVELYDRVPSIGAVLRFGGRTIVVESHGKRWRADENLSSVGGPVGVEGQWVCYVYFRPATSDEITALEAREAADNEKAQAYRDQKAAIDEVERSTDMPRIGREPDGEILWEDRRHESVGCVRKIILAPDGHLWSVTRDSSDGAFWGECNCGYNTVGRRMKAREDLVSRITWKREGS
;
A
#
# COMPACT_ATOMS: atom_id res chain seq x y z
N MET A 1 53.16 -47.87 89.27
CA MET A 1 52.50 -46.79 90.04
C MET A 1 53.35 -45.52 89.95
N ARG A 2 53.09 -44.65 88.97
CA ARG A 2 53.50 -43.23 88.97
C ARG A 2 52.58 -42.47 88.01
N ALA A 3 52.10 -41.35 88.50
CA ALA A 3 50.83 -40.73 88.18
C ALA A 3 50.81 -39.95 86.85
N TYR A 4 49.72 -40.14 86.11
CA TYR A 4 49.22 -39.21 85.10
C TYR A 4 48.62 -37.98 85.83
N LYS A 5 49.24 -36.80 85.71
CA LYS A 5 48.65 -35.54 86.16
C LYS A 5 48.86 -34.43 85.12
N ARG A 6 47.79 -34.21 84.35
CA ARG A 6 47.26 -32.95 83.81
C ARG A 6 48.23 -31.76 83.65
N SER A 7 48.39 -31.31 82.41
CA SER A 7 48.55 -29.89 82.05
C SER A 7 47.62 -29.59 80.85
N LEU A 8 46.34 -29.40 81.15
CA LEU A 8 45.33 -28.84 80.25
C LEU A 8 45.02 -27.45 80.83
N ALA A 9 45.74 -26.45 80.33
CA ALA A 9 45.56 -25.03 80.69
C ALA A 9 46.06 -24.17 79.53
N TRP A 10 45.37 -24.26 78.38
CA TRP A 10 45.54 -23.40 77.19
C TRP A 10 44.25 -23.43 76.34
N VAL A 11 43.08 -23.37 76.99
CA VAL A 11 41.78 -23.13 76.34
C VAL A 11 40.99 -22.13 77.19
N GLU A 12 41.67 -21.13 77.73
CA GLU A 12 41.05 -19.84 77.88
C GLU A 12 41.42 -19.08 76.62
N ASP A 13 40.35 -18.72 75.91
CA ASP A 13 40.32 -17.51 75.10
C ASP A 13 40.45 -17.59 73.57
N ILE A 14 39.88 -18.64 72.97
CA ILE A 14 39.53 -18.61 71.54
C ILE A 14 38.35 -17.65 71.31
N SER A 15 37.45 -17.51 72.29
CA SER A 15 36.25 -16.69 72.19
C SER A 15 36.55 -15.19 72.17
N ASP A 16 37.43 -14.66 73.03
CA ASP A 16 37.75 -13.22 72.98
C ASP A 16 38.70 -12.90 71.83
N VAL A 17 39.50 -13.86 71.34
CA VAL A 17 40.27 -13.70 70.09
C VAL A 17 39.36 -13.61 68.86
N VAL A 18 38.26 -14.37 68.82
CA VAL A 18 37.24 -14.27 67.75
C VAL A 18 36.44 -12.97 67.88
N ALA A 19 36.00 -12.62 69.09
CA ALA A 19 35.25 -11.39 69.35
C ALA A 19 36.06 -10.12 69.03
N ASN A 20 37.36 -10.10 69.37
CA ASN A 20 38.25 -8.98 69.03
C ASN A 20 38.51 -8.85 67.53
N ARG A 21 38.53 -9.96 66.79
CA ARG A 21 38.67 -9.94 65.32
C ARG A 21 37.41 -9.46 64.62
N GLU A 22 36.23 -9.82 65.14
CA GLU A 22 34.95 -9.33 64.61
C GLU A 22 34.76 -7.83 64.88
N ALA A 23 35.12 -7.35 66.08
CA ALA A 23 35.07 -5.92 66.40
C ALA A 23 36.01 -5.09 65.49
N ALA A 24 37.24 -5.57 65.27
CA ALA A 24 38.19 -4.91 64.37
C ALA A 24 37.71 -4.93 62.90
N ALA A 25 37.04 -6.00 62.46
CA ALA A 25 36.47 -6.09 61.12
C ALA A 25 35.30 -5.12 60.91
N LEU A 26 34.45 -4.93 61.93
CA LEU A 26 33.35 -3.96 61.91
C LEU A 26 33.86 -2.51 61.91
N GLU A 27 34.92 -2.23 62.65
CA GLU A 27 35.57 -0.92 62.65
C GLU A 27 36.22 -0.61 61.28
N ALA A 28 36.95 -1.59 60.71
CA ALA A 28 37.52 -1.46 59.37
C ALA A 28 36.44 -1.28 58.29
N LEU A 29 35.29 -1.95 58.42
CA LEU A 29 34.13 -1.77 57.55
C LEU A 29 33.52 -0.36 57.68
N ALA A 30 33.43 0.17 58.90
CA ALA A 30 32.94 1.53 59.13
C ALA A 30 33.87 2.57 58.48
N VAL A 31 35.19 2.42 58.64
CA VAL A 31 36.19 3.26 57.98
C VAL A 31 36.11 3.13 56.45
N ALA A 32 35.98 1.91 55.93
CA ALA A 32 35.82 1.68 54.49
C ALA A 32 34.56 2.36 53.94
N ARG A 33 33.45 2.30 54.67
CA ARG A 33 32.19 2.97 54.28
C ARG A 33 32.32 4.49 54.21
N GLU A 34 33.12 5.09 55.09
CA GLU A 34 33.33 6.54 55.14
C GLU A 34 34.37 7.02 54.12
N THR A 35 35.38 6.21 53.84
CA THR A 35 36.52 6.57 52.97
C THR A 35 36.40 6.09 51.53
N ALA A 36 35.49 5.14 51.24
CA ALA A 36 35.30 4.62 49.91
C ALA A 36 34.79 5.70 48.93
N PRO A 37 35.38 5.79 47.71
CA PRO A 37 34.81 6.60 46.66
C PRO A 37 33.39 6.11 46.32
N LYS A 38 32.49 7.04 45.99
CA LYS A 38 31.12 6.70 45.58
C LYS A 38 31.15 5.88 44.29
N SER A 39 30.61 4.67 44.35
CA SER A 39 30.42 3.78 43.20
C SER A 39 28.93 3.55 42.95
N ARG A 40 28.57 3.39 41.67
CA ARG A 40 27.21 2.97 41.26
C ARG A 40 26.99 1.47 41.45
N TYR A 41 28.05 0.69 41.58
CA TYR A 41 28.03 -0.77 41.51
C TYR A 41 28.44 -1.45 42.81
N VAL A 42 28.90 -0.69 43.81
CA VAL A 42 29.36 -1.19 45.10
C VAL A 42 28.60 -0.50 46.23
N TRP A 43 28.03 -1.28 47.15
CA TRP A 43 27.32 -0.79 48.33
C TRP A 43 27.81 -1.47 49.59
N TYR A 44 28.08 -0.70 50.64
CA TYR A 44 28.45 -1.22 51.95
C TYR A 44 27.24 -1.33 52.87
N HIS A 45 27.17 -2.40 53.65
CA HIS A 45 26.11 -2.67 54.62
C HIS A 45 26.67 -3.39 55.86
N GLU A 46 25.88 -3.57 56.91
CA GLU A 46 26.35 -4.12 58.20
C GLU A 46 27.04 -5.50 58.12
N ARG A 47 26.72 -6.29 57.10
CA ARG A 47 27.28 -7.65 56.90
C ARG A 47 28.51 -7.70 55.99
N GLY A 48 28.96 -6.56 55.45
CA GLY A 48 30.02 -6.49 54.43
C GLY A 48 29.70 -5.55 53.27
N ALA A 49 29.98 -5.96 52.04
CA ALA A 49 29.72 -5.15 50.85
C ALA A 49 29.13 -5.97 49.69
N THR A 50 28.22 -5.37 48.94
CA THR A 50 27.63 -5.96 47.73
C THR A 50 28.25 -5.30 46.49
N VAL A 51 28.66 -6.10 45.50
CA VAL A 51 29.13 -5.66 44.18
C VAL A 51 28.17 -6.18 43.10
N ALA A 52 27.35 -5.31 42.51
CA ALA A 52 26.46 -5.66 41.40
C ALA A 52 26.87 -4.89 40.14
N THR A 53 27.49 -5.62 39.22
CA THR A 53 28.10 -5.09 38.00
C THR A 53 27.72 -5.98 36.81
N PRO A 54 27.81 -5.48 35.57
CA PRO A 54 27.83 -6.34 34.38
C PRO A 54 28.96 -7.38 34.48
N TYR A 55 28.73 -8.56 33.91
CA TYR A 55 29.70 -9.66 33.98
C TYR A 55 31.05 -9.28 33.34
N SER A 56 32.13 -9.48 34.07
CA SER A 56 33.50 -9.39 33.59
C SER A 56 34.37 -10.40 34.32
N ASP A 57 35.19 -11.16 33.59
CA ASP A 57 36.12 -12.12 34.18
C ASP A 57 37.04 -11.45 35.21
N ARG A 58 37.45 -10.20 34.95
CA ARG A 58 38.29 -9.42 35.85
C ARG A 58 37.57 -9.03 37.15
N ILE A 59 36.28 -8.66 37.08
CA ILE A 59 35.50 -8.36 38.29
C ILE A 59 35.26 -9.66 39.09
N VAL A 60 35.02 -10.78 38.40
CA VAL A 60 34.90 -12.10 39.05
C VAL A 60 36.19 -12.48 39.78
N GLU A 61 37.35 -12.25 39.16
CA GLU A 61 38.66 -12.46 39.80
C GLU A 61 38.82 -11.60 41.06
N ILE A 62 38.51 -10.30 40.97
CA ILE A 62 38.57 -9.37 42.11
C ILE A 62 37.66 -9.85 43.24
N CYS A 63 36.38 -10.11 42.96
CA CYS A 63 35.43 -10.55 43.97
C CYS A 63 35.84 -11.89 44.61
N ARG A 64 36.36 -12.84 43.84
CA ARG A 64 36.87 -14.12 44.38
C ARG A 64 38.12 -13.94 45.23
N SER A 65 39.01 -13.02 44.88
CA SER A 65 40.22 -12.73 45.68
C SER A 65 39.91 -12.14 47.05
N LEU A 66 38.71 -11.59 47.23
CA LEU A 66 38.19 -11.01 48.46
C LEU A 66 37.24 -11.94 49.22
N ASP A 67 37.34 -13.26 48.97
CA ASP A 67 36.48 -14.28 49.56
C ASP A 67 34.97 -14.05 49.26
N GLY A 68 34.67 -13.37 48.15
CA GLY A 68 33.31 -13.01 47.76
C GLY A 68 32.49 -14.20 47.27
N ALA A 69 31.22 -14.25 47.67
CA ALA A 69 30.25 -15.24 47.23
C ALA A 69 29.25 -14.64 46.24
N PHE A 70 29.01 -15.31 45.11
CA PHE A 70 28.01 -14.84 44.14
C PHE A 70 26.61 -15.29 44.53
N ASP A 71 25.72 -14.33 44.79
CA ASP A 71 24.29 -14.55 45.01
C ASP A 71 23.54 -14.46 43.68
N ARG A 72 23.08 -15.62 43.18
CA ARG A 72 22.32 -15.71 41.93
C ARG A 72 20.97 -15.00 42.00
N SER A 73 20.34 -14.91 43.18
CA SER A 73 19.03 -14.28 43.33
C SER A 73 19.10 -12.76 43.18
N LYS A 74 20.21 -12.16 43.61
CA LYS A 74 20.48 -10.73 43.50
C LYS A 74 21.33 -10.35 42.30
N THR A 75 21.88 -11.36 41.60
CA THR A 75 22.87 -11.18 40.52
C THR A 75 24.05 -10.30 40.96
N ALA A 76 24.54 -10.53 42.17
CA ALA A 76 25.57 -9.70 42.81
C ALA A 76 26.56 -10.55 43.60
N TRP A 77 27.75 -10.00 43.82
CA TRP A 77 28.76 -10.58 44.70
C TRP A 77 28.63 -9.99 46.10
N GLU A 78 28.66 -10.85 47.12
CA GLU A 78 28.67 -10.46 48.52
C GLU A 78 30.09 -10.66 49.07
N ILE A 79 30.73 -9.57 49.48
CA ILE A 79 32.06 -9.52 50.08
C ILE A 79 31.90 -9.48 51.60
N PRO A 80 32.51 -10.40 52.36
CA PRO A 80 32.39 -10.42 53.81
C PRO A 80 33.00 -9.15 54.44
N ALA A 81 32.47 -8.75 55.61
CA ALA A 81 32.95 -7.57 56.34
C ALA A 81 34.47 -7.59 56.58
N THR A 82 35.04 -8.76 56.86
CA THR A 82 36.49 -8.96 57.09
C THR A 82 37.37 -8.60 55.89
N ARG A 83 36.81 -8.54 54.68
CA ARG A 83 37.50 -8.21 53.41
C ARG A 83 37.00 -6.92 52.75
N SER A 84 35.98 -6.28 53.34
CA SER A 84 35.35 -5.10 52.75
C SER A 84 36.26 -3.88 52.74
N ALA A 85 37.23 -3.77 53.65
CA ALA A 85 38.23 -2.70 53.59
C ALA A 85 39.19 -2.85 52.39
N ASP A 86 39.58 -4.08 52.07
CA ASP A 86 40.44 -4.37 50.92
C ASP A 86 39.75 -4.07 49.57
N LEU A 87 38.41 -4.16 49.53
CA LEU A 87 37.60 -3.81 48.36
C LEU A 87 37.80 -2.36 47.90
N VAL A 88 38.08 -1.43 48.82
CA VAL A 88 38.26 0.00 48.53
C VAL A 88 39.35 0.22 47.48
N ALA A 89 40.41 -0.58 47.50
CA ALA A 89 41.51 -0.49 46.52
C ALA A 89 41.07 -0.84 45.09
N PHE A 90 39.99 -1.60 44.92
CA PHE A 90 39.51 -2.09 43.63
C PHE A 90 38.31 -1.31 43.09
N ILE A 91 37.67 -0.43 43.87
CA ILE A 91 36.45 0.29 43.44
C ILE A 91 36.69 1.05 42.12
N GLY A 92 37.80 1.76 42.00
CA GLY A 92 38.13 2.50 40.78
C GLY A 92 38.40 1.62 39.55
N GLU A 93 38.82 0.36 39.75
CA GLU A 93 38.96 -0.62 38.66
C GLU A 93 37.59 -1.19 38.27
N ILE A 94 36.79 -1.59 39.27
CA ILE A 94 35.43 -2.10 39.09
C ILE A 94 34.56 -1.09 38.33
N ASP A 95 34.56 0.18 38.75
CA ASP A 95 33.77 1.24 38.12
C ASP A 95 34.16 1.46 36.66
N ARG A 96 35.47 1.46 36.34
CA ARG A 96 35.95 1.62 34.96
C ARG A 96 35.53 0.46 34.07
N ILE A 97 35.65 -0.77 34.56
CA ILE A 97 35.27 -1.97 33.80
C ILE A 97 33.76 -1.97 33.57
N ALA A 98 32.97 -1.79 34.64
CA ALA A 98 31.51 -1.78 34.57
C ALA A 98 30.98 -0.67 33.64
N THR A 99 31.54 0.55 33.74
CA THR A 99 31.16 1.67 32.86
C THR A 99 31.47 1.37 31.39
N THR A 100 32.61 0.73 31.11
CA THR A 100 32.99 0.36 29.73
C THR A 100 32.01 -0.66 29.14
N ILE A 101 31.56 -1.62 29.94
CA ILE A 101 30.59 -2.62 29.51
C ILE A 101 29.22 -1.97 29.27
N ASP A 102 28.76 -1.13 30.20
CA ASP A 102 27.50 -0.39 30.05
C ASP A 102 27.50 0.47 28.78
N LEU A 103 28.59 1.20 28.52
CA LEU A 103 28.74 2.00 27.30
C LEU A 103 28.59 1.14 26.04
N ARG A 104 29.30 0.00 25.96
CA ARG A 104 29.18 -0.93 24.83
C ARG A 104 27.79 -1.50 24.66
N GLU A 105 27.10 -1.82 25.74
CA GLU A 105 25.71 -2.29 25.68
C GLU A 105 24.77 -1.20 25.18
N THR A 106 24.94 0.04 25.63
CA THR A 106 24.12 1.17 25.15
C THR A 106 24.36 1.46 23.67
N GLU A 107 25.62 1.44 23.21
CA GLU A 107 25.96 1.58 21.79
C GLU A 107 25.35 0.45 20.95
N LYS A 108 25.43 -0.79 21.44
CA LYS A 108 24.83 -1.95 20.76
C LYS A 108 23.32 -1.81 20.63
N LYS A 109 22.62 -1.44 21.73
CA LYS A 109 21.17 -1.20 21.72
C LYS A 109 20.80 -0.06 20.78
N ALA A 110 21.55 1.03 20.78
CA ALA A 110 21.32 2.15 19.87
C ALA A 110 21.53 1.75 18.39
N ALA A 111 22.57 0.98 18.08
CA ALA A 111 22.82 0.47 16.75
C ALA A 111 21.73 -0.51 16.26
N GLU A 112 21.26 -1.40 17.14
CA GLU A 112 20.14 -2.30 16.83
C GLU A 112 18.84 -1.52 16.58
N GLN A 113 18.55 -0.52 17.41
CA GLN A 113 17.37 0.34 17.24
C GLN A 113 17.45 1.16 15.93
N ALA A 114 18.63 1.69 15.60
CA ALA A 114 18.84 2.40 14.34
C ALA A 114 18.64 1.49 13.12
N ARG A 115 19.17 0.25 13.17
CA ARG A 115 18.93 -0.76 12.12
C ARG A 115 17.45 -1.07 11.97
N TYR A 116 16.76 -1.34 13.08
CA TYR A 116 15.32 -1.62 13.07
C TYR A 116 14.51 -0.46 12.46
N LEU A 117 14.81 0.78 12.84
CA LEU A 117 14.13 1.95 12.29
C LEU A 117 14.41 2.11 10.79
N SER A 118 15.66 1.92 10.35
CA SER A 118 16.03 2.00 8.93
C SER A 118 15.33 0.93 8.09
N GLU A 119 15.17 -0.28 8.63
CA GLU A 119 14.46 -1.36 7.95
C GLU A 119 12.96 -1.06 7.89
N LEU A 120 12.39 -0.52 8.97
CA LEU A 120 10.99 -0.12 9.01
C LEU A 120 10.67 1.01 8.03
N THR A 121 11.55 2.01 7.89
CA THR A 121 11.40 3.09 6.91
C THR A 121 11.51 2.56 5.49
N ALA A 122 12.52 1.74 5.19
CA ALA A 122 12.68 1.13 3.86
C ALA A 122 11.48 0.25 3.48
N ARG A 123 10.94 -0.54 4.43
CA ARG A 123 9.71 -1.31 4.23
C ARG A 123 8.52 -0.40 3.95
N LYS A 124 8.34 0.68 4.72
CA LYS A 124 7.26 1.65 4.52
C LYS A 124 7.33 2.33 3.16
N GLU A 125 8.52 2.75 2.73
CA GLU A 125 8.76 3.38 1.42
C GLU A 125 8.42 2.42 0.28
N LYS A 126 8.94 1.18 0.33
CA LYS A 126 8.61 0.14 -0.65
C LYS A 126 7.10 -0.16 -0.69
N HIS A 127 6.42 -0.16 0.45
CA HIS A 127 4.97 -0.32 0.51
C HIS A 127 4.19 0.91 0.01
N ALA A 128 4.75 2.12 0.14
CA ALA A 128 4.14 3.34 -0.38
C ALA A 128 4.25 3.39 -1.91
N GLU A 129 5.42 3.03 -2.46
CA GLU A 129 5.66 2.96 -3.91
C GLU A 129 4.77 1.92 -4.61
N ARG A 130 4.56 0.74 -3.98
CA ARG A 130 3.60 -0.25 -4.49
C ARG A 130 2.14 0.21 -4.37
N ARG A 131 1.83 1.11 -3.42
CA ARG A 131 0.48 1.67 -3.25
C ARG A 131 0.19 2.79 -4.24
N SER A 132 1.19 3.59 -4.64
CA SER A 132 1.01 4.62 -5.66
C SER A 132 0.85 4.06 -7.07
N SER A 133 1.26 2.81 -7.29
CA SER A 133 1.26 2.13 -8.60
C SER A 133 0.14 1.08 -8.72
N ARG A 134 -1.01 1.36 -8.09
CA ARG A 134 -2.21 0.51 -8.21
C ARG A 134 -3.49 1.30 -8.07
N PHE A 135 -4.56 0.79 -8.67
CA PHE A 135 -5.93 1.24 -8.43
C PHE A 135 -6.85 0.04 -8.20
N VAL A 136 -8.08 0.29 -7.76
CA VAL A 136 -9.08 -0.75 -7.56
C VAL A 136 -10.05 -0.74 -8.74
N GLU A 137 -10.36 -1.92 -9.27
CA GLU A 137 -11.34 -2.09 -10.34
C GLU A 137 -12.27 -3.29 -10.03
N LEU A 138 -13.47 -3.24 -10.60
CA LEU A 138 -14.41 -4.36 -10.59
C LEU A 138 -13.83 -5.55 -11.32
N TYR A 139 -13.91 -6.73 -10.71
CA TYR A 139 -13.30 -7.96 -11.22
C TYR A 139 -13.76 -8.31 -12.64
N ASP A 140 -15.02 -8.04 -12.97
CA ASP A 140 -15.60 -8.33 -14.30
C ASP A 140 -15.29 -7.24 -15.36
N ARG A 141 -14.64 -6.14 -14.97
CA ARG A 141 -14.28 -5.01 -15.85
C ARG A 141 -12.78 -4.74 -15.87
N VAL A 142 -11.98 -5.65 -15.32
CA VAL A 142 -10.54 -5.49 -15.22
C VAL A 142 -9.93 -5.39 -16.62
N PRO A 143 -9.11 -4.36 -16.91
CA PRO A 143 -8.40 -4.28 -18.18
C PRO A 143 -7.39 -5.42 -18.32
N SER A 144 -7.21 -5.92 -19.54
CA SER A 144 -6.22 -6.95 -19.85
C SER A 144 -4.81 -6.53 -19.45
N ILE A 145 -3.98 -7.49 -19.06
CA ILE A 145 -2.55 -7.26 -18.87
C ILE A 145 -1.93 -6.79 -20.19
N GLY A 146 -1.09 -5.76 -20.13
CA GLY A 146 -0.53 -5.07 -21.30
C GLY A 146 -1.43 -3.98 -21.88
N ALA A 147 -2.65 -3.79 -21.36
CA ALA A 147 -3.51 -2.70 -21.80
C ALA A 147 -2.88 -1.34 -21.45
N VAL A 148 -2.83 -0.45 -22.46
CA VAL A 148 -2.43 0.95 -22.32
C VAL A 148 -3.68 1.81 -22.20
N LEU A 149 -3.77 2.62 -21.15
CA LEU A 149 -4.96 3.41 -20.85
C LEU A 149 -4.65 4.74 -20.14
N ARG A 150 -5.57 5.71 -20.24
CA ARG A 150 -5.53 6.98 -19.52
C ARG A 150 -6.14 6.80 -18.13
N PHE A 151 -5.39 7.13 -17.07
CA PHE A 151 -5.85 7.06 -15.68
C PHE A 151 -5.29 8.25 -14.87
N GLY A 152 -6.17 9.00 -14.20
CA GLY A 152 -5.77 10.10 -13.32
C GLY A 152 -4.88 11.17 -14.00
N GLY A 153 -5.13 11.46 -15.29
CA GLY A 153 -4.33 12.41 -16.08
C GLY A 153 -2.99 11.86 -16.59
N ARG A 154 -2.73 10.55 -16.45
CA ARG A 154 -1.50 9.88 -16.88
C ARG A 154 -1.81 8.74 -17.84
N THR A 155 -0.83 8.31 -18.63
CA THR A 155 -0.91 7.08 -19.42
C THR A 155 -0.17 5.97 -18.69
N ILE A 156 -0.86 4.85 -18.47
CA ILE A 156 -0.34 3.71 -17.72
C ILE A 156 -0.47 2.42 -18.53
N VAL A 157 0.33 1.43 -18.15
CA VAL A 157 0.25 0.07 -18.68
C VAL A 157 -0.03 -0.89 -17.55
N VAL A 158 -1.04 -1.74 -17.73
CA VAL A 158 -1.41 -2.76 -16.76
C VAL A 158 -0.39 -3.89 -16.77
N GLU A 159 0.25 -4.15 -15.62
CA GLU A 159 1.27 -5.19 -15.51
C GLU A 159 0.71 -6.48 -14.91
N SER A 160 -0.17 -6.37 -13.93
CA SER A 160 -0.73 -7.53 -13.24
C SER A 160 -1.99 -7.19 -12.44
N HIS A 161 -2.69 -8.24 -12.03
CA HIS A 161 -3.87 -8.14 -11.17
C HIS A 161 -3.58 -8.79 -9.82
N GLY A 162 -4.12 -8.19 -8.76
CA GLY A 162 -4.10 -8.75 -7.42
C GLY A 162 -5.17 -9.82 -7.23
N LYS A 163 -5.15 -10.44 -6.05
CA LYS A 163 -6.21 -11.37 -5.62
C LYS A 163 -7.56 -10.64 -5.58
N ARG A 164 -8.62 -11.31 -6.02
CA ARG A 164 -10.00 -10.81 -5.90
C ARG A 164 -10.48 -10.83 -4.44
N TRP A 165 -11.27 -9.84 -4.06
CA TRP A 165 -11.87 -9.71 -2.74
C TRP A 165 -13.21 -8.96 -2.82
N ARG A 166 -14.04 -9.05 -1.77
CA ARG A 166 -15.33 -8.34 -1.70
C ARG A 166 -15.11 -6.95 -1.10
N ALA A 167 -15.48 -5.91 -1.83
CA ALA A 167 -15.40 -4.53 -1.34
C ALA A 167 -16.33 -4.33 -0.14
N ASP A 168 -15.81 -3.68 0.89
CA ASP A 168 -16.58 -3.26 2.07
C ASP A 168 -17.01 -1.79 1.95
N GLU A 169 -17.85 -1.34 2.89
CA GLU A 169 -18.32 0.05 3.02
C GLU A 169 -17.18 1.06 3.19
N ASN A 170 -16.03 0.60 3.70
CA ASN A 170 -14.88 1.44 4.05
C ASN A 170 -13.88 1.58 2.90
N LEU A 171 -14.14 0.96 1.75
CA LEU A 171 -13.28 1.07 0.59
C LEU A 171 -13.32 2.50 0.06
N SER A 172 -12.32 3.29 0.47
CA SER A 172 -12.15 4.67 0.02
C SER A 172 -12.13 4.71 -1.51
N SER A 173 -13.04 5.48 -2.12
CA SER A 173 -13.20 5.61 -3.58
C SER A 173 -12.04 6.34 -4.28
N VAL A 174 -10.89 6.51 -3.63
CA VAL A 174 -9.75 7.26 -4.17
C VAL A 174 -9.20 6.54 -5.40
N GLY A 175 -9.66 6.99 -6.57
CA GLY A 175 -9.28 6.44 -7.88
C GLY A 175 -9.99 5.14 -8.27
N GLY A 176 -11.02 4.70 -7.54
CA GLY A 176 -11.81 3.51 -7.84
C GLY A 176 -13.26 3.84 -8.20
N PRO A 177 -14.02 2.89 -8.77
CA PRO A 177 -15.43 3.10 -9.09
C PRO A 177 -16.22 3.37 -7.80
N VAL A 178 -17.15 4.33 -7.86
CA VAL A 178 -18.06 4.63 -6.75
C VAL A 178 -19.17 3.57 -6.71
N GLY A 179 -19.64 3.19 -5.51
CA GLY A 179 -20.77 2.27 -5.35
C GLY A 179 -20.43 0.79 -5.59
N VAL A 180 -19.16 0.40 -5.36
CA VAL A 180 -18.69 -0.99 -5.51
C VAL A 180 -18.89 -1.84 -4.27
N GLU A 181 -19.53 -1.31 -3.24
CA GLU A 181 -19.76 -2.01 -1.98
C GLU A 181 -20.46 -3.36 -2.21
N GLY A 182 -19.94 -4.40 -1.57
CA GLY A 182 -20.44 -5.75 -1.73
C GLY A 182 -20.08 -6.38 -3.08
N GLN A 183 -19.42 -5.70 -4.03
CA GLN A 183 -19.01 -6.27 -5.32
C GLN A 183 -17.62 -6.91 -5.24
N TRP A 184 -17.32 -7.80 -6.21
CA TRP A 184 -15.98 -8.38 -6.34
C TRP A 184 -15.05 -7.38 -7.03
N VAL A 185 -13.95 -7.06 -6.37
CA VAL A 185 -12.93 -6.13 -6.84
C VAL A 185 -11.55 -6.78 -6.81
N CYS A 186 -10.60 -6.18 -7.51
CA CYS A 186 -9.18 -6.50 -7.38
C CYS A 186 -8.31 -5.25 -7.50
N TYR A 187 -7.07 -5.34 -7.04
CA TYR A 187 -6.07 -4.32 -7.33
C TYR A 187 -5.52 -4.54 -8.73
N VAL A 188 -5.46 -3.47 -9.53
CA VAL A 188 -4.76 -3.45 -10.82
C VAL A 188 -3.44 -2.74 -10.61
N TYR A 189 -2.34 -3.45 -10.81
CA TYR A 189 -0.99 -2.90 -10.72
C TYR A 189 -0.56 -2.39 -12.09
N PHE A 190 0.08 -1.23 -12.10
CA PHE A 190 0.47 -0.58 -13.33
C PHE A 190 1.85 0.06 -13.22
N ARG A 191 2.45 0.28 -14.39
CA ARG A 191 3.61 1.16 -14.55
C ARG A 191 3.25 2.35 -15.43
N PRO A 192 4.05 3.43 -15.41
CA PRO A 192 3.98 4.46 -16.44
C PRO A 192 4.18 3.85 -17.84
N ALA A 193 3.43 4.34 -18.82
CA ALA A 193 3.63 3.99 -20.22
C ALA A 193 4.94 4.59 -20.74
N THR A 194 5.58 3.87 -21.65
CA THR A 194 6.73 4.34 -22.44
C THR A 194 6.26 5.33 -23.52
N SER A 195 7.18 6.10 -24.09
CA SER A 195 6.87 7.04 -25.17
C SER A 195 6.20 6.37 -26.36
N ASP A 196 6.68 5.20 -26.78
CA ASP A 196 6.12 4.44 -27.91
C ASP A 196 4.68 3.96 -27.62
N GLU A 197 4.42 3.51 -26.39
CA GLU A 197 3.08 3.09 -25.95
C GLU A 197 2.11 4.27 -25.90
N ILE A 198 2.59 5.46 -25.51
CA ILE A 198 1.79 6.70 -25.53
C ILE A 198 1.42 7.07 -26.97
N THR A 199 2.41 7.09 -27.87
CA THR A 199 2.17 7.40 -29.29
C THR A 199 1.21 6.40 -29.94
N ALA A 200 1.35 5.11 -29.64
CA ALA A 200 0.43 4.09 -30.13
C ALA A 200 -1.00 4.27 -29.60
N LEU A 201 -1.15 4.64 -28.32
CA LEU A 201 -2.47 4.94 -27.76
C LEU A 201 -3.09 6.17 -28.42
N GLU A 202 -2.33 7.24 -28.61
CA GLU A 202 -2.80 8.48 -29.24
C GLU A 202 -3.22 8.26 -30.68
N ALA A 203 -2.48 7.47 -31.45
CA ALA A 203 -2.86 7.10 -32.80
C ALA A 203 -4.18 6.31 -32.82
N ARG A 204 -4.39 5.39 -31.88
CA ARG A 204 -5.65 4.64 -31.74
C ARG A 204 -6.81 5.55 -31.35
N GLU A 205 -6.62 6.41 -30.35
CA GLU A 205 -7.61 7.39 -29.90
C GLU A 205 -7.99 8.37 -31.01
N ALA A 206 -7.02 8.82 -31.81
CA ALA A 206 -7.27 9.68 -32.98
C ALA A 206 -8.12 8.97 -34.03
N ALA A 207 -7.79 7.72 -34.37
CA ALA A 207 -8.55 6.94 -35.34
C ALA A 207 -9.98 6.64 -34.85
N ASP A 208 -10.16 6.34 -33.56
CA ASP A 208 -11.48 6.12 -32.98
C ASP A 208 -12.31 7.41 -32.93
N ASN A 209 -11.68 8.54 -32.61
CA ASN A 209 -12.32 9.86 -32.64
C ASN A 209 -12.74 10.26 -34.06
N GLU A 210 -11.91 10.00 -35.07
CA GLU A 210 -12.24 10.24 -36.48
C GLU A 210 -13.46 9.43 -36.91
N LYS A 211 -13.51 8.14 -36.55
CA LYS A 211 -14.69 7.28 -36.80
C LYS A 211 -15.94 7.78 -36.09
N ALA A 212 -15.80 8.18 -34.82
CA ALA A 212 -16.92 8.73 -34.05
C ALA A 212 -17.42 10.06 -34.64
N GLN A 213 -16.50 10.91 -35.12
CA GLN A 213 -16.84 12.15 -35.78
C GLN A 213 -17.57 11.89 -37.10
N ALA A 214 -17.06 11.00 -37.95
CA ALA A 214 -17.70 10.62 -39.21
C ALA A 214 -19.12 10.06 -38.99
N TYR A 215 -19.32 9.23 -37.95
CA TYR A 215 -20.66 8.74 -37.58
C TYR A 215 -21.60 9.87 -37.14
N ARG A 216 -21.11 10.83 -36.32
CA ARG A 216 -21.89 12.02 -35.93
C ARG A 216 -22.26 12.86 -37.15
N ASP A 217 -21.33 13.02 -38.08
CA ASP A 217 -21.53 13.81 -39.30
C ASP A 217 -22.52 13.14 -40.25
N GLN A 218 -22.46 11.81 -40.41
CA GLN A 218 -23.47 11.04 -41.17
C GLN A 218 -24.84 11.18 -40.53
N LYS A 219 -24.95 10.96 -39.21
CA LYS A 219 -26.22 11.09 -38.49
C LYS A 219 -26.81 12.49 -38.63
N ALA A 220 -26.00 13.53 -38.47
CA ALA A 220 -26.45 14.91 -38.62
C ALA A 220 -26.94 15.21 -40.06
N ALA A 221 -26.31 14.62 -41.09
CA ALA A 221 -26.75 14.78 -42.47
C ALA A 221 -28.09 14.05 -42.73
N ILE A 222 -28.27 12.83 -42.19
CA ILE A 222 -29.55 12.10 -42.27
C ILE A 222 -30.66 12.89 -41.55
N ASP A 223 -30.40 13.35 -40.32
CA ASP A 223 -31.32 14.15 -39.52
C ASP A 223 -31.71 15.46 -40.26
N GLU A 224 -30.80 16.06 -41.05
CA GLU A 224 -31.10 17.27 -41.85
C GLU A 224 -32.12 16.98 -42.95
N VAL A 225 -31.94 15.89 -43.71
CA VAL A 225 -32.90 15.46 -44.75
C VAL A 225 -34.26 15.11 -44.12
N GLU A 226 -34.26 14.41 -42.98
CA GLU A 226 -35.45 14.01 -42.24
C GLU A 226 -36.26 15.18 -41.67
N ARG A 227 -35.60 16.30 -41.34
CA ARG A 227 -36.27 17.50 -40.84
C ARG A 227 -36.80 18.39 -41.96
N SER A 228 -36.59 18.05 -43.22
CA SER A 228 -37.16 18.82 -44.33
C SER A 228 -38.68 18.91 -44.23
N THR A 229 -39.23 20.08 -44.57
CA THR A 229 -40.66 20.36 -44.56
C THR A 229 -41.32 20.12 -45.92
N ASP A 230 -40.54 19.94 -47.00
CA ASP A 230 -41.09 19.66 -48.33
C ASP A 230 -41.54 18.20 -48.43
N MET A 231 -42.86 18.00 -48.58
CA MET A 231 -43.54 16.70 -48.56
C MET A 231 -44.49 16.57 -49.76
N PRO A 232 -43.98 16.56 -51.01
CA PRO A 232 -44.84 16.43 -52.18
C PRO A 232 -45.53 15.07 -52.21
N ARG A 233 -46.76 15.03 -52.75
CA ARG A 233 -47.54 13.81 -52.93
C ARG A 233 -47.27 13.18 -54.28
N ILE A 234 -46.51 12.09 -54.29
CA ILE A 234 -46.14 11.32 -55.49
C ILE A 234 -46.80 9.93 -55.54
N GLY A 235 -47.39 9.47 -54.42
CA GLY A 235 -48.20 8.24 -54.35
C GLY A 235 -47.41 6.93 -54.42
N ARG A 236 -46.08 7.01 -54.50
CA ARG A 236 -45.16 5.86 -54.48
C ARG A 236 -43.81 6.25 -53.88
N GLU A 237 -42.97 5.28 -53.55
CA GLU A 237 -41.57 5.55 -53.19
C GLU A 237 -40.84 6.18 -54.40
N PRO A 238 -40.02 7.24 -54.21
CA PRO A 238 -39.28 7.85 -55.31
C PRO A 238 -38.25 6.86 -55.89
N ASP A 239 -38.14 6.84 -57.21
CA ASP A 239 -37.10 6.10 -57.91
C ASP A 239 -35.72 6.75 -57.64
N GLY A 240 -34.64 5.97 -57.50
CA GLY A 240 -33.29 6.52 -57.29
C GLY A 240 -32.29 5.58 -56.63
N GLU A 241 -31.11 6.11 -56.35
CA GLU A 241 -30.05 5.40 -55.62
C GLU A 241 -30.30 5.48 -54.12
N ILE A 242 -30.31 4.33 -53.43
CA ILE A 242 -30.40 4.28 -51.96
C ILE A 242 -29.02 4.58 -51.39
N LEU A 243 -28.85 5.77 -50.81
CA LEU A 243 -27.60 6.19 -50.18
C LEU A 243 -27.44 5.63 -48.76
N TRP A 244 -28.56 5.43 -48.07
CA TRP A 244 -28.60 4.92 -46.70
C TRP A 244 -29.93 4.21 -46.43
N GLU A 245 -29.89 3.14 -45.65
CA GLU A 245 -31.07 2.37 -45.24
C GLU A 245 -30.89 1.87 -43.79
N ASP A 246 -31.91 2.05 -42.96
CA ASP A 246 -31.99 1.51 -41.61
C ASP A 246 -33.19 0.56 -41.48
N ARG A 247 -32.87 -0.70 -41.20
CA ARG A 247 -33.81 -1.81 -40.99
C ARG A 247 -33.82 -2.33 -39.56
N ARG A 248 -33.21 -1.63 -38.60
CA ARG A 248 -33.16 -2.07 -37.18
C ARG A 248 -34.55 -2.38 -36.60
N HIS A 249 -35.59 -1.76 -37.14
CA HIS A 249 -36.98 -1.90 -36.70
C HIS A 249 -37.87 -2.57 -37.76
N GLU A 250 -37.29 -3.28 -38.73
CA GLU A 250 -38.05 -3.94 -39.80
C GLU A 250 -39.00 -5.02 -39.24
N SER A 251 -38.62 -5.69 -38.14
CA SER A 251 -39.47 -6.68 -37.46
C SER A 251 -40.76 -6.11 -36.87
N VAL A 252 -40.80 -4.80 -36.60
CA VAL A 252 -42.01 -4.08 -36.18
C VAL A 252 -42.61 -3.25 -37.32
N GLY A 253 -42.15 -3.44 -38.56
CA GLY A 253 -42.69 -2.82 -39.76
C GLY A 253 -42.14 -1.42 -40.09
N CYS A 254 -41.05 -0.99 -39.45
CA CYS A 254 -40.46 0.33 -39.66
C CYS A 254 -39.13 0.24 -40.42
N VAL A 255 -39.05 0.91 -41.57
CA VAL A 255 -37.85 1.01 -42.40
C VAL A 255 -37.65 2.47 -42.83
N ARG A 256 -36.41 2.96 -42.71
CA ARG A 256 -36.02 4.32 -43.11
C ARG A 256 -34.98 4.28 -44.22
N LYS A 257 -35.11 5.15 -45.21
CA LYS A 257 -34.20 5.24 -46.35
C LYS A 257 -33.88 6.69 -46.69
N ILE A 258 -32.66 6.95 -47.13
CA ILE A 258 -32.31 8.16 -47.89
C ILE A 258 -32.07 7.77 -49.34
N ILE A 259 -32.81 8.38 -50.27
CA ILE A 259 -32.78 8.10 -51.71
C ILE A 259 -32.34 9.35 -52.47
N LEU A 260 -31.33 9.23 -53.33
CA LEU A 260 -30.99 10.26 -54.32
C LEU A 260 -31.79 10.03 -55.60
N ALA A 261 -32.79 10.85 -55.82
CA ALA A 261 -33.68 10.73 -56.95
C ALA A 261 -33.09 11.40 -58.22
N PRO A 262 -33.47 10.93 -59.44
CA PRO A 262 -33.02 11.53 -60.71
C PRO A 262 -33.37 13.02 -60.87
N ASP A 263 -34.34 13.53 -60.12
CA ASP A 263 -34.73 14.94 -60.08
C ASP A 263 -33.77 15.82 -59.26
N GLY A 264 -32.67 15.24 -58.77
CA GLY A 264 -31.63 15.95 -58.01
C GLY A 264 -32.03 16.23 -56.56
N HIS A 265 -33.03 15.54 -56.01
CA HIS A 265 -33.42 15.67 -54.61
C HIS A 265 -32.96 14.47 -53.78
N LEU A 266 -32.62 14.75 -52.52
CA LEU A 266 -32.50 13.74 -51.48
C LEU A 266 -33.87 13.55 -50.83
N TRP A 267 -34.32 12.31 -50.78
CA TRP A 267 -35.58 11.92 -50.17
C TRP A 267 -35.32 11.11 -48.91
N SER A 268 -35.84 11.58 -47.78
CA SER A 268 -36.02 10.77 -46.58
C SER A 268 -37.36 10.06 -46.66
N VAL A 269 -37.34 8.74 -46.78
CA VAL A 269 -38.55 7.91 -46.84
C VAL A 269 -38.63 7.04 -45.60
N THR A 270 -39.75 7.14 -44.88
CA THR A 270 -40.07 6.28 -43.76
C THR A 270 -41.30 5.48 -44.11
N ARG A 271 -41.14 4.16 -44.20
CA ARG A 271 -42.25 3.22 -44.20
C ARG A 271 -42.46 2.75 -42.77
N ASP A 272 -43.66 2.94 -42.25
CA ASP A 272 -43.99 2.53 -40.88
C ASP A 272 -45.36 1.89 -40.84
N SER A 273 -45.37 0.56 -40.76
CA SER A 273 -46.59 -0.24 -40.60
C SER A 273 -46.78 -0.74 -39.16
N SER A 274 -46.13 -0.14 -38.17
CA SER A 274 -46.35 -0.51 -36.78
C SER A 274 -47.73 -0.07 -36.29
N ASP A 275 -48.21 -0.70 -35.23
CA ASP A 275 -49.43 -0.24 -34.56
C ASP A 275 -49.24 1.21 -34.06
N GLY A 276 -50.23 2.07 -34.29
CA GLY A 276 -50.14 3.52 -34.02
C GLY A 276 -49.35 4.38 -35.01
N ALA A 277 -48.86 3.83 -36.13
CA ALA A 277 -48.09 4.56 -37.14
C ALA A 277 -48.98 5.25 -38.22
N PHE A 278 -48.35 5.65 -39.34
CA PHE A 278 -49.04 6.23 -40.50
C PHE A 278 -49.89 5.17 -41.20
N TRP A 279 -51.18 5.06 -40.83
CA TRP A 279 -52.09 4.13 -41.50
C TRP A 279 -52.74 4.74 -42.73
N GLY A 280 -52.65 4.05 -43.87
CA GLY A 280 -53.32 4.40 -45.12
C GLY A 280 -52.43 5.10 -46.15
N GLU A 281 -53.07 5.72 -47.14
CA GLU A 281 -52.40 6.40 -48.24
C GLU A 281 -51.72 7.70 -47.78
N CYS A 282 -50.39 7.71 -47.79
CA CYS A 282 -49.55 8.85 -47.46
C CYS A 282 -48.99 9.51 -48.74
N ASN A 283 -48.00 10.41 -48.61
CA ASN A 283 -47.48 11.15 -49.76
C ASN A 283 -46.57 10.30 -50.67
N CYS A 284 -45.99 9.22 -50.16
CA CYS A 284 -45.17 8.26 -50.90
C CYS A 284 -45.79 6.86 -50.98
N GLY A 285 -47.11 6.75 -50.84
CA GLY A 285 -47.87 5.50 -50.93
C GLY A 285 -48.35 4.99 -49.58
N TYR A 286 -48.82 3.75 -49.55
CA TYR A 286 -49.43 3.14 -48.36
C TYR A 286 -48.42 3.02 -47.21
N ASN A 287 -48.78 3.58 -46.04
CA ASN A 287 -47.96 3.64 -44.83
C ASN A 287 -46.55 4.22 -45.03
N THR A 288 -46.36 5.06 -46.05
CA THR A 288 -45.04 5.55 -46.47
C THR A 288 -45.01 7.06 -46.60
N VAL A 289 -44.23 7.71 -45.74
CA VAL A 289 -44.06 9.15 -45.70
C VAL A 289 -42.70 9.53 -46.27
N GLY A 290 -42.69 10.47 -47.20
CA GLY A 290 -41.47 11.02 -47.79
C GLY A 290 -41.30 12.50 -47.49
N ARG A 291 -40.09 12.92 -47.21
CA ARG A 291 -39.66 14.32 -47.15
C ARG A 291 -38.51 14.49 -48.12
N ARG A 292 -38.39 15.65 -48.78
CA ARG A 292 -37.28 15.87 -49.71
C ARG A 292 -36.60 17.19 -49.52
N MET A 293 -35.35 17.29 -49.97
CA MET A 293 -34.65 18.55 -50.12
C MET A 293 -33.72 18.48 -51.34
N LYS A 294 -33.33 19.63 -51.89
CA LYS A 294 -32.36 19.65 -52.99
C LYS A 294 -31.06 18.98 -52.55
N ALA A 295 -30.55 18.05 -53.36
CA ALA A 295 -29.29 17.40 -53.06
C ALA A 295 -28.15 18.42 -53.04
N ARG A 296 -27.27 18.28 -52.06
CA ARG A 296 -26.00 18.99 -51.98
C ARG A 296 -24.88 17.96 -51.90
N GLU A 297 -23.75 18.24 -52.55
CA GLU A 297 -22.61 17.32 -52.63
C GLU A 297 -22.05 16.97 -51.23
N ASP A 298 -22.05 17.94 -50.30
CA ASP A 298 -21.63 17.74 -48.91
C ASP A 298 -22.52 16.74 -48.16
N LEU A 299 -23.84 16.80 -48.38
CA LEU A 299 -24.79 15.89 -47.74
C LEU A 299 -24.67 14.48 -48.30
N VAL A 300 -24.61 14.34 -49.63
CA VAL A 300 -24.48 13.04 -50.29
C VAL A 300 -23.21 12.32 -49.79
N SER A 301 -22.09 13.04 -49.73
CA SER A 301 -20.81 12.50 -49.27
C SER A 301 -20.84 12.03 -47.82
N ARG A 302 -21.49 12.80 -46.93
CA ARG A 302 -21.61 12.45 -45.50
C ARG A 302 -22.58 11.29 -45.26
N ILE A 303 -23.65 11.19 -46.04
CA ILE A 303 -24.66 10.12 -45.92
C ILE A 303 -24.09 8.79 -46.39
N THR A 304 -23.32 8.80 -47.48
CA THR A 304 -22.71 7.60 -48.09
C THR A 304 -21.50 7.06 -47.35
N TRP A 305 -21.04 7.73 -46.29
CA TRP A 305 -19.96 7.21 -45.44
C TRP A 305 -20.32 5.82 -44.92
N LYS A 306 -19.58 4.81 -45.37
CA LYS A 306 -19.73 3.44 -44.88
C LYS A 306 -18.70 3.21 -43.80
N ARG A 307 -19.18 2.70 -42.65
CA ARG A 307 -18.28 2.13 -41.66
C ARG A 307 -17.62 0.91 -42.31
N GLU A 308 -16.32 1.00 -42.60
CA GLU A 308 -15.57 -0.17 -43.06
C GLU A 308 -15.70 -1.29 -42.00
N GLY A 309 -16.25 -2.43 -42.40
CA GLY A 309 -16.37 -3.64 -41.57
C GLY A 309 -17.63 -3.80 -40.72
N SER A 310 -18.76 -3.15 -41.05
CA SER A 310 -20.07 -3.49 -40.46
C SER A 310 -20.74 -4.68 -41.14
#